data_AF-A0ABD0AIU3-F1
#
_entry.id   AF-A0ABD0AIU3-F1
#
_cell.length_a   1.000
_cell.length_b   1.000
_cell.length_c   1.000
_cell.angle_alpha   90.00
_cell.angle_beta   90.00
_cell.angle_gamma   90.00
#
_symmetry.space_group_name_H-M   'P 1'
#
loop_
_entity.id
_entity.type
_entity.pdbx_description
1 polymer ?
#
loop_
_entity_poly.entity_id
_entity_poly.type
_entity_poly.pdbx_seq_one_letter_code
_entity_poly.pdbx_strand_id
1 'polypeptide(L)'
;MIAVLMEVGGLGFMTFAVMASMLIRRRMKMSTRLLAQEAFNLDHLSQLKVVGLIIRLSVLIQVVGALLLWCDLGPRYGLLKGLWYSVFHAIAAFCNAGFDLFGNSLANFRQDPYLLTVVALLIIAGSFGFLVWDDLLTFRRHRQMSLHTQLALRTGAVIMVGSVIVYLITERNFHQFAGQMDGFNRFVNTVFMAITPRTAGLTTFSYTQLSAAGLAFTVLLMFIGGTPGSTAGGIKITTVGLLALQTLATLRGRRDTTLAHRRFAQENVFRALTLVFISLVILSGAIFLLAETQPLPSHDALALVTFEAVSAFGTTGISVGMASQFNFLGKMILIVLMFIGRVGIYTVMFSIFNAQPHRQTYRYPEERVLIG
;
A
#
# COMPACT_ATOMS: atom_id res chain seq x y z
N MET A 1 -20.25 -7.34 -7.46
CA MET A 1 -19.28 -7.00 -8.52
C MET A 1 -18.04 -6.30 -7.97
N ILE A 2 -18.19 -5.19 -7.22
CA ILE A 2 -17.05 -4.43 -6.67
C ILE A 2 -16.14 -5.32 -5.80
N ALA A 3 -16.69 -6.14 -4.89
CA ALA A 3 -15.89 -7.06 -4.05
C ALA A 3 -15.01 -8.03 -4.86
N VAL A 4 -15.49 -8.49 -6.02
CA VAL A 4 -14.71 -9.39 -6.89
C VAL A 4 -13.57 -8.63 -7.54
N LEU A 5 -13.81 -7.39 -8.02
CA LEU A 5 -12.76 -6.56 -8.59
C LEU A 5 -11.69 -6.19 -7.55
N MET A 6 -12.09 -5.93 -6.30
CA MET A 6 -11.18 -5.72 -5.18
C MET A 6 -10.30 -6.95 -4.93
N GLU A 7 -10.87 -8.16 -4.92
CA GLU A 7 -10.11 -9.39 -4.70
C GLU A 7 -9.09 -9.62 -5.83
N VAL A 8 -9.51 -9.41 -7.08
CA VAL A 8 -8.64 -9.56 -8.26
C VAL A 8 -7.50 -8.54 -8.24
N GLY A 9 -7.78 -7.29 -7.91
CA GLY A 9 -6.76 -6.24 -7.77
C GLY A 9 -5.87 -6.45 -6.53
N GLY A 10 -6.46 -6.96 -5.45
CA GLY A 10 -5.87 -7.25 -4.14
C GLY A 10 -4.76 -8.29 -4.21
N LEU A 11 -5.09 -9.47 -4.76
CA LEU A 11 -4.15 -10.57 -4.95
C LEU A 11 -3.03 -10.24 -5.95
N GLY A 12 -3.16 -9.13 -6.68
CA GLY A 12 -2.19 -8.62 -7.63
C GLY A 12 -2.34 -9.24 -9.01
N PHE A 13 -2.15 -8.41 -10.04
CA PHE A 13 -2.28 -8.82 -11.44
C PHE A 13 -1.45 -10.06 -11.77
N MET A 14 -0.24 -10.19 -11.20
CA MET A 14 0.62 -11.37 -11.43
C MET A 14 0.01 -12.66 -10.88
N THR A 15 -0.51 -12.65 -9.65
CA THR A 15 -1.15 -13.83 -9.04
C THR A 15 -2.41 -14.22 -9.81
N PHE A 16 -3.20 -13.23 -10.23
CA PHE A 16 -4.39 -13.47 -11.03
C PHE A 16 -4.07 -13.96 -12.45
N ALA A 17 -3.07 -13.38 -13.12
CA ALA A 17 -2.60 -13.82 -14.44
C ALA A 17 -2.08 -15.27 -14.39
N VAL A 18 -1.31 -15.63 -13.35
CA VAL A 18 -0.86 -17.00 -13.12
C VAL A 18 -2.05 -17.92 -12.88
N MET A 19 -3.02 -17.53 -12.04
CA MET A 19 -4.22 -18.33 -11.74
C MET A 19 -5.12 -18.53 -12.97
N ALA A 20 -5.38 -17.48 -13.75
CA ALA A 20 -6.13 -17.56 -15.00
C ALA A 20 -5.43 -18.50 -15.99
N SER A 21 -4.09 -18.40 -16.11
CA SER A 21 -3.30 -19.32 -16.89
C SER A 21 -3.43 -20.76 -16.38
N MET A 22 -3.55 -20.99 -15.06
CA MET A 22 -3.69 -22.33 -14.46
C MET A 22 -5.07 -22.96 -14.73
N LEU A 23 -6.15 -22.18 -14.67
CA LEU A 23 -7.51 -22.61 -15.02
C LEU A 23 -7.59 -23.03 -16.49
N ILE A 24 -6.93 -22.28 -17.37
CA ILE A 24 -6.80 -22.59 -18.79
C ILE A 24 -5.86 -23.80 -19.01
N ARG A 25 -4.78 -23.94 -18.22
CA ARG A 25 -3.78 -25.03 -18.26
C ARG A 25 -4.29 -26.38 -17.78
N ARG A 26 -5.49 -26.50 -17.16
CA ARG A 26 -6.06 -27.82 -16.81
C ARG A 26 -6.27 -28.71 -18.06
N ARG A 27 -6.27 -28.16 -19.28
CA ARG A 27 -6.38 -28.90 -20.55
C ARG A 27 -5.10 -28.94 -21.42
N MET A 28 -3.93 -28.51 -20.93
CA MET A 28 -2.72 -28.37 -21.79
C MET A 28 -1.61 -29.41 -21.49
N LYS A 29 -1.04 -29.97 -22.56
CA LYS A 29 0.13 -30.89 -22.56
C LYS A 29 1.39 -30.20 -22.00
N MET A 30 2.36 -30.98 -21.50
CA MET A 30 3.57 -30.44 -20.83
C MET A 30 4.40 -29.48 -21.70
N SER A 31 4.44 -29.69 -23.02
CA SER A 31 5.14 -28.82 -23.97
C SER A 31 4.56 -27.41 -24.05
N THR A 32 3.22 -27.28 -23.99
CA THR A 32 2.54 -25.97 -23.94
C THR A 32 2.72 -25.27 -22.60
N ARG A 33 3.00 -26.03 -21.52
CA ARG A 33 3.29 -25.47 -20.20
C ARG A 33 4.65 -24.79 -20.13
N LEU A 34 5.66 -25.34 -20.83
CA LEU A 34 7.02 -24.79 -20.93
C LEU A 34 7.05 -23.50 -21.76
N LEU A 35 6.40 -23.49 -22.94
CA LEU A 35 6.30 -22.28 -23.78
C LEU A 35 5.57 -21.12 -23.07
N ALA A 36 4.53 -21.44 -22.29
CA ALA A 36 3.85 -20.45 -21.47
C ALA A 36 4.65 -20.06 -20.20
N GLN A 37 5.59 -20.87 -19.71
CA GLN A 37 6.51 -20.43 -18.65
C GLN A 37 7.49 -19.37 -19.17
N GLU A 38 7.95 -19.54 -20.40
CA GLU A 38 8.85 -18.63 -21.11
C GLU A 38 8.15 -17.30 -21.46
N ALA A 39 6.88 -17.35 -21.87
CA ALA A 39 6.07 -16.15 -22.15
C ALA A 39 5.69 -15.33 -20.90
N PHE A 40 5.65 -15.95 -19.71
CA PHE A 40 5.29 -15.29 -18.45
C PHE A 40 6.48 -15.08 -17.50
N ASN A 41 7.71 -15.44 -17.91
CA ASN A 41 8.94 -15.31 -17.11
C ASN A 41 8.82 -15.93 -15.69
N LEU A 42 8.14 -17.09 -15.60
CA LEU A 42 7.86 -17.81 -14.36
C LEU A 42 8.87 -18.94 -14.19
N ASP A 43 10.06 -18.59 -13.68
CA ASP A 43 11.26 -19.44 -13.73
C ASP A 43 11.15 -20.82 -13.04
N HIS A 44 10.17 -21.11 -12.17
CA HIS A 44 10.13 -22.42 -11.50
C HIS A 44 8.73 -22.97 -11.18
N LEU A 45 8.56 -24.28 -11.33
CA LEU A 45 7.40 -25.08 -10.87
C LEU A 45 7.08 -24.90 -9.37
N SER A 46 8.03 -24.39 -8.57
CA SER A 46 7.83 -23.99 -7.17
C SER A 46 6.86 -22.80 -7.02
N GLN A 47 6.75 -21.93 -8.02
CA GLN A 47 5.90 -20.73 -7.99
C GLN A 47 4.40 -21.06 -7.97
N LEU A 48 4.00 -22.22 -8.50
CA LEU A 48 2.59 -22.65 -8.48
C LEU A 48 2.11 -23.02 -7.07
N LYS A 49 3.00 -23.59 -6.24
CA LYS A 49 2.69 -23.87 -4.82
C LYS A 49 2.56 -22.56 -4.04
N VAL A 50 3.37 -21.56 -4.37
CA VAL A 50 3.36 -20.24 -3.75
C VAL A 50 2.04 -19.51 -4.04
N VAL A 51 1.56 -19.49 -5.29
CA VAL A 51 0.26 -18.89 -5.63
C VAL A 51 -0.90 -19.56 -4.88
N GLY A 52 -0.91 -20.90 -4.83
CA GLY A 52 -1.93 -21.63 -4.07
C GLY A 52 -1.86 -21.42 -2.55
N LEU A 53 -0.68 -21.07 -2.01
CA LEU A 53 -0.51 -20.68 -0.60
C LEU A 53 -1.05 -19.25 -0.36
N ILE A 54 -0.74 -18.32 -1.26
CA ILE A 54 -1.20 -16.92 -1.18
C ILE A 54 -2.73 -16.86 -1.13
N ILE A 55 -3.40 -17.55 -2.05
CA ILE A 55 -4.87 -17.56 -2.11
C ILE A 55 -5.46 -18.18 -0.84
N ARG A 56 -4.94 -19.32 -0.40
CA ARG A 56 -5.44 -19.99 0.82
C ARG A 56 -5.25 -19.12 2.06
N LEU A 57 -4.10 -18.45 2.18
CA LEU A 57 -3.84 -17.55 3.29
C LEU A 57 -4.75 -16.31 3.25
N SER A 58 -4.93 -15.70 2.08
CA SER A 58 -5.84 -14.57 1.86
C SER A 58 -7.26 -14.91 2.30
N VAL A 59 -7.81 -15.99 1.75
CA VAL A 59 -9.18 -16.45 2.05
C VAL A 59 -9.32 -16.80 3.54
N LEU A 60 -8.32 -17.44 4.15
CA LEU A 60 -8.36 -17.76 5.58
C LEU A 60 -8.44 -16.49 6.43
N ILE A 61 -7.59 -15.50 6.16
CA ILE A 61 -7.57 -14.23 6.90
C ILE A 61 -8.89 -13.48 6.72
N GLN A 62 -9.42 -13.42 5.49
CA GLN A 62 -10.69 -12.77 5.20
C GLN A 62 -11.87 -13.46 5.87
N VAL A 63 -11.93 -14.80 5.87
CA VAL A 63 -13.01 -15.55 6.54
C VAL A 63 -12.97 -15.32 8.04
N VAL A 64 -11.80 -15.40 8.67
CA VAL A 64 -11.64 -15.11 10.11
C VAL A 64 -12.02 -13.66 10.40
N GLY A 65 -11.57 -12.71 9.58
CA GLY A 65 -11.94 -11.30 9.68
C GLY A 65 -13.45 -11.07 9.57
N ALA A 66 -14.10 -11.70 8.59
CA ALA A 66 -15.54 -11.61 8.37
C ALA A 66 -16.32 -12.20 9.56
N LEU A 67 -15.87 -13.31 10.15
CA LEU A 67 -16.49 -13.87 11.36
C LEU A 67 -16.36 -12.92 12.56
N LEU A 68 -15.18 -12.33 12.76
CA LEU A 68 -14.94 -11.37 13.84
C LEU A 68 -15.79 -10.10 13.69
N LEU A 69 -15.92 -9.58 12.47
CA LEU A 69 -16.81 -8.44 12.17
C LEU A 69 -18.29 -8.80 12.32
N TRP A 70 -18.67 -10.04 11.97
CA TRP A 70 -20.05 -10.50 12.07
C TRP A 70 -20.54 -10.59 13.52
N CYS A 71 -19.66 -10.86 14.49
CA CYS A 71 -20.02 -10.82 15.90
C CYS A 71 -20.59 -9.45 16.35
N ASP A 72 -20.15 -8.34 15.74
CA ASP A 72 -20.67 -7.00 16.05
C ASP A 72 -21.72 -6.51 15.04
N LEU A 73 -21.51 -6.73 13.74
CA LEU A 73 -22.42 -6.26 12.69
C LEU A 73 -23.69 -7.12 12.55
N GLY A 74 -23.62 -8.41 12.92
CA GLY A 74 -24.75 -9.34 12.90
C GLY A 74 -25.91 -8.87 13.79
N PRO A 75 -25.67 -8.58 15.08
CA PRO A 75 -26.68 -8.03 15.98
C PRO A 75 -27.26 -6.67 15.51
N ARG A 76 -26.44 -5.81 14.90
CA ARG A 76 -26.84 -4.44 14.53
C ARG A 76 -27.72 -4.36 13.28
N TYR A 77 -27.42 -5.16 12.26
CA TYR A 77 -28.08 -5.08 10.94
C TYR A 77 -28.92 -6.31 10.60
N GLY A 78 -28.98 -7.31 11.50
CA GLY A 78 -29.63 -8.59 11.30
C GLY A 78 -28.72 -9.62 10.61
N LEU A 79 -29.11 -10.91 10.69
CA LEU A 79 -28.26 -12.03 10.29
C LEU A 79 -27.74 -11.94 8.85
N LEU A 80 -28.65 -11.75 7.87
CA LEU A 80 -28.30 -11.78 6.44
C LEU A 80 -27.54 -10.52 5.99
N LYS A 81 -28.00 -9.34 6.39
CA LYS A 81 -27.35 -8.06 6.04
C LYS A 81 -26.02 -7.88 6.77
N GLY A 82 -25.97 -8.23 8.06
CA GLY A 82 -24.75 -8.21 8.85
C GLY A 82 -23.67 -9.14 8.31
N LEU A 83 -24.04 -10.35 7.86
CA LEU A 83 -23.10 -11.27 7.21
C LEU A 83 -22.52 -10.66 5.92
N TRP A 84 -23.38 -10.08 5.06
CA TRP A 84 -22.94 -9.44 3.83
C TRP A 84 -22.00 -8.26 4.08
N TYR A 85 -22.34 -7.38 5.03
CA TYR A 85 -21.47 -6.27 5.43
C TYR A 85 -20.15 -6.75 5.99
N SER A 86 -20.15 -7.81 6.79
CA SER A 86 -18.92 -8.34 7.39
C SER A 86 -17.97 -8.92 6.34
N VAL A 87 -18.50 -9.69 5.38
CA VAL A 87 -17.71 -10.26 4.28
C VAL A 87 -17.17 -9.15 3.38
N PHE A 88 -18.01 -8.18 3.00
CA PHE A 88 -17.58 -7.08 2.14
C PHE A 88 -16.47 -6.23 2.77
N HIS A 89 -16.63 -5.83 4.03
CA HIS A 89 -15.63 -5.02 4.71
C HIS A 89 -14.37 -5.83 5.04
N ALA A 90 -14.46 -7.14 5.28
CA ALA A 90 -13.28 -7.99 5.45
C ALA A 90 -12.43 -8.05 4.18
N ILE A 91 -13.06 -8.24 3.02
CA ILE A 91 -12.38 -8.21 1.71
C ILE A 91 -11.80 -6.81 1.46
N ALA A 92 -12.59 -5.75 1.65
CA ALA A 92 -12.15 -4.38 1.40
C ALA A 92 -10.96 -3.97 2.30
N ALA A 93 -11.01 -4.34 3.59
CA ALA A 93 -9.93 -4.06 4.54
C ALA A 93 -8.66 -4.86 4.24
N PHE A 94 -8.77 -6.16 3.93
CA PHE A 94 -7.60 -6.98 3.60
C PHE A 94 -6.98 -6.60 2.24
N CYS A 95 -7.81 -6.29 1.24
CA CYS A 95 -7.34 -5.88 -0.07
C CYS A 95 -6.86 -4.42 -0.11
N ASN A 96 -6.94 -3.68 1.00
CA ASN A 96 -6.57 -2.27 1.07
C ASN A 96 -7.30 -1.47 -0.02
N ALA A 97 -8.63 -1.61 -0.07
CA ALA A 97 -9.43 -1.13 -1.19
C ALA A 97 -10.21 0.16 -0.89
N GLY A 98 -10.43 0.51 0.39
CA GLY A 98 -11.09 1.76 0.78
C GLY A 98 -12.59 1.85 0.52
N PHE A 99 -13.22 0.80 -0.01
CA PHE A 99 -14.67 0.78 -0.25
C PHE A 99 -15.46 0.37 1.00
N ASP A 100 -16.53 1.09 1.27
CA ASP A 100 -17.50 0.79 2.32
C ASP A 100 -18.93 0.69 1.78
N LEU A 101 -19.83 0.11 2.57
CA LEU A 101 -21.27 0.06 2.27
C LEU A 101 -22.10 1.00 3.15
N PHE A 102 -21.46 1.77 4.01
CA PHE A 102 -22.13 2.63 5.00
C PHE A 102 -22.36 4.06 4.49
N GLY A 103 -21.68 4.45 3.39
CA GLY A 103 -21.82 5.75 2.72
C GLY A 103 -21.00 6.86 3.37
N ASN A 104 -20.60 6.69 4.63
CA ASN A 104 -19.71 7.59 5.37
C ASN A 104 -18.47 6.86 5.91
N SER A 105 -18.01 5.82 5.21
CA SER A 105 -16.90 4.98 5.65
C SER A 105 -17.17 4.41 7.04
N LEU A 106 -16.25 4.54 7.99
CA LEU A 106 -16.36 4.04 9.35
C LEU A 106 -16.65 5.14 10.37
N ALA A 107 -17.12 6.31 9.91
CA ALA A 107 -17.40 7.44 10.80
C ALA A 107 -18.45 7.13 11.88
N ASN A 108 -19.43 6.27 11.59
CA ASN A 108 -20.43 5.84 12.57
C ASN A 108 -19.87 4.89 13.65
N PHE A 109 -18.70 4.29 13.41
CA PHE A 109 -18.08 3.30 14.29
C PHE A 109 -16.93 3.87 15.12
N ARG A 110 -16.82 5.21 15.20
CA ARG A 110 -15.79 5.89 16.02
C ARG A 110 -15.78 5.49 17.49
N GLN A 111 -16.95 5.15 18.05
CA GLN A 111 -17.10 4.73 19.45
C GLN A 111 -17.00 3.20 19.62
N ASP A 112 -16.70 2.46 18.55
CA ASP A 112 -16.57 1.00 18.56
C ASP A 112 -15.09 0.59 18.40
N PRO A 113 -14.35 0.44 19.50
CA PRO A 113 -12.94 0.09 19.44
C PRO A 113 -12.73 -1.34 18.93
N TYR A 114 -13.72 -2.22 19.13
CA TYR A 114 -13.62 -3.62 18.69
C TYR A 114 -13.62 -3.69 17.17
N LEU A 115 -14.61 -3.09 16.52
CA LEU A 115 -14.70 -3.08 15.05
C LEU A 115 -13.47 -2.42 14.42
N LEU A 116 -13.05 -1.26 14.93
CA LEU A 116 -11.88 -0.55 14.40
C LEU A 116 -10.58 -1.37 14.55
N THR A 117 -10.43 -2.12 15.65
CA THR A 117 -9.26 -2.98 15.86
C THR A 117 -9.26 -4.15 14.88
N VAL A 118 -10.40 -4.80 14.64
CA VAL A 118 -10.50 -5.90 13.68
C VAL A 118 -10.18 -5.42 12.27
N VAL A 119 -10.73 -4.28 11.84
CA VAL A 119 -10.44 -3.68 10.52
C VAL A 119 -8.97 -3.28 10.42
N ALA A 120 -8.39 -2.65 11.45
CA ALA A 120 -6.97 -2.28 11.49
C ALA A 120 -6.04 -3.50 11.31
N LEU A 121 -6.36 -4.62 11.98
CA LEU A 121 -5.59 -5.85 11.86
C LEU A 121 -5.69 -6.45 10.45
N LEU A 122 -6.85 -6.40 9.81
CA LEU A 122 -7.02 -6.85 8.43
C LEU A 122 -6.22 -6.01 7.44
N ILE A 123 -6.22 -4.69 7.61
CA ILE A 123 -5.41 -3.76 6.79
C ILE A 123 -3.91 -4.07 6.95
N ILE A 124 -3.43 -4.26 8.19
CA ILE A 124 -2.04 -4.61 8.45
C ILE A 124 -1.70 -5.96 7.82
N ALA A 125 -2.58 -6.96 7.96
CA ALA A 125 -2.41 -8.28 7.39
C ALA A 125 -2.30 -8.24 5.85
N GLY A 126 -3.13 -7.44 5.18
CA GLY A 126 -3.08 -7.22 3.74
C GLY A 126 -1.86 -6.45 3.25
N SER A 127 -1.36 -5.53 4.07
CA SER A 127 -0.17 -4.71 3.80
C SER A 127 1.15 -5.50 3.87
N PHE A 128 1.13 -6.67 4.51
CA PHE A 128 2.24 -7.62 4.49
C PHE A 128 2.18 -8.51 3.25
N GLY A 129 3.29 -8.52 2.52
CA GLY A 129 3.45 -9.32 1.31
C GLY A 129 3.69 -10.77 1.66
N PHE A 130 3.46 -11.64 0.68
CA PHE A 130 3.49 -13.08 0.93
C PHE A 130 4.82 -13.58 1.52
N LEU A 131 5.96 -12.99 1.12
CA LEU A 131 7.29 -13.35 1.64
C LEU A 131 7.41 -13.10 3.14
N VAL A 132 6.77 -12.02 3.62
CA VAL A 132 6.74 -11.67 5.04
C VAL A 132 5.88 -12.68 5.80
N TRP A 133 4.73 -13.05 5.23
CA TRP A 133 3.85 -14.07 5.79
C TRP A 133 4.50 -15.46 5.85
N ASP A 134 5.18 -15.88 4.79
CA ASP A 134 5.88 -17.17 4.73
C ASP A 134 7.00 -17.26 5.79
N ASP A 135 7.80 -16.20 5.92
CA ASP A 135 8.82 -16.10 6.97
C ASP A 135 8.19 -16.11 8.37
N LEU A 136 7.10 -15.37 8.60
CA LEU A 136 6.41 -15.30 9.91
C LEU A 136 5.81 -16.65 10.33
N LEU A 137 5.15 -17.35 9.40
CA LEU A 137 4.53 -18.65 9.66
C LEU A 137 5.59 -19.74 9.91
N THR A 138 6.73 -19.66 9.22
CA THR A 138 7.80 -20.64 9.33
C THR A 138 8.85 -20.28 10.39
N PHE A 139 8.74 -19.10 11.00
CA PHE A 139 9.68 -18.57 12.00
C PHE A 139 9.85 -19.51 13.20
N ARG A 140 8.76 -20.11 13.69
CA ARG A 140 8.81 -21.05 14.82
C ARG A 140 9.71 -22.26 14.55
N ARG A 141 9.91 -22.64 13.28
CA ARG A 141 10.70 -23.80 12.87
C ARG A 141 12.16 -23.46 12.56
N HIS A 142 12.41 -22.35 11.85
CA HIS A 142 13.76 -22.03 11.36
C HIS A 142 14.49 -20.96 12.19
N ARG A 143 13.77 -20.18 13.02
CA ARG A 143 14.30 -19.09 13.85
C ARG A 143 15.15 -18.04 13.12
N GLN A 144 15.14 -18.03 11.79
CA GLN A 144 15.82 -17.06 10.95
C GLN A 144 14.78 -16.36 10.07
N MET A 145 14.86 -15.03 9.99
CA MET A 145 14.05 -14.22 9.08
C MET A 145 14.93 -13.73 7.92
N SER A 146 14.36 -13.66 6.72
CA SER A 146 15.06 -13.06 5.59
C SER A 146 15.37 -11.58 5.83
N LEU A 147 16.38 -11.05 5.13
CA LEU A 147 16.72 -9.63 5.21
C LEU A 147 15.56 -8.76 4.73
N HIS A 148 14.80 -9.22 3.74
CA HIS A 148 13.60 -8.54 3.24
C HIS A 148 12.53 -8.40 4.34
N THR A 149 12.20 -9.48 5.04
CA THR A 149 11.22 -9.48 6.12
C THR A 149 11.67 -8.66 7.31
N GLN A 150 12.95 -8.74 7.69
CA GLN A 150 13.47 -7.91 8.78
C GLN A 150 13.43 -6.42 8.45
N LEU A 151 13.77 -6.04 7.21
CA LEU A 151 13.67 -4.64 6.76
C LEU A 151 12.20 -4.18 6.79
N ALA A 152 11.30 -4.97 6.20
CA ALA A 152 9.87 -4.67 6.15
C ALA A 152 9.25 -4.46 7.54
N LEU A 153 9.50 -5.39 8.48
CA LEU A 153 8.94 -5.32 9.83
C LEU A 153 9.53 -4.17 10.65
N ARG A 154 10.84 -3.94 10.59
CA ARG A 154 11.49 -2.85 11.36
C ARG A 154 11.08 -1.49 10.83
N THR A 155 11.13 -1.26 9.53
CA THR A 155 10.70 0.01 8.93
C THR A 155 9.20 0.22 9.12
N GLY A 156 8.39 -0.84 8.98
CA GLY A 156 6.96 -0.83 9.28
C GLY A 156 6.63 -0.42 10.70
N ALA A 157 7.33 -0.98 11.69
CA ALA A 157 7.16 -0.65 13.10
C ALA A 157 7.57 0.80 13.39
N VAL A 158 8.69 1.28 12.85
CA VAL A 158 9.16 2.66 13.04
C VAL A 158 8.14 3.66 12.46
N ILE A 159 7.65 3.43 11.23
CA ILE A 159 6.66 4.31 10.60
C ILE A 159 5.33 4.26 11.35
N MET A 160 4.90 3.08 11.81
CA MET A 160 3.66 2.92 12.57
C MET A 160 3.71 3.65 13.92
N VAL A 161 4.76 3.43 14.71
CA VAL A 161 4.91 4.10 16.01
C VAL A 161 5.12 5.61 15.82
N GLY A 162 5.94 6.00 14.84
CA GLY A 162 6.18 7.40 14.50
C GLY A 162 4.90 8.12 14.06
N SER A 163 4.05 7.47 13.26
CA SER A 163 2.77 8.06 12.83
C SER A 163 1.78 8.24 13.97
N VAL A 164 1.67 7.27 14.89
CA VAL A 164 0.85 7.45 16.09
C VAL A 164 1.32 8.65 16.92
N ILE A 165 2.63 8.79 17.14
CA ILE A 165 3.19 9.93 17.90
C ILE A 165 2.91 11.25 17.19
N VAL A 166 3.13 11.33 15.88
CA VAL A 166 2.88 12.55 15.10
C VAL A 166 1.39 12.91 15.17
N TYR A 167 0.46 11.99 14.94
CA TYR A 167 -0.98 12.32 15.03
C TYR A 167 -1.40 12.73 16.45
N LEU A 168 -0.83 12.14 17.51
CA LEU A 168 -1.08 12.57 18.89
C LEU A 168 -0.66 14.03 19.13
N ILE A 169 0.50 14.45 18.60
CA ILE A 169 1.02 15.81 18.74
C ILE A 169 0.23 16.79 17.89
N THR A 170 0.06 16.48 16.61
CA THR A 170 -0.44 17.44 15.60
C THR A 170 -1.93 17.73 15.78
N GLU A 171 -2.72 16.70 16.08
CA GLU A 171 -4.15 16.88 16.32
C GLU A 171 -4.45 17.33 17.74
N ARG A 172 -3.41 17.55 18.57
CA ARG A 172 -3.51 17.75 20.03
C ARG A 172 -4.52 16.77 20.60
N ASN A 173 -4.33 15.50 20.24
CA ASN A 173 -5.19 14.41 20.64
C ASN A 173 -6.66 14.55 20.12
N PHE A 174 -7.02 15.42 19.17
CA PHE A 174 -8.43 15.75 18.80
C PHE A 174 -9.19 16.56 19.86
N HIS A 175 -8.60 17.64 20.39
CA HIS A 175 -9.33 18.54 21.30
C HIS A 175 -10.62 19.11 20.70
N GLN A 176 -10.73 19.19 19.36
CA GLN A 176 -11.97 19.55 18.66
C GLN A 176 -13.17 18.62 18.95
N PHE A 177 -12.92 17.40 19.44
CA PHE A 177 -13.94 16.44 19.86
C PHE A 177 -13.84 16.10 21.38
N ALA A 178 -13.09 16.90 22.15
CA ALA A 178 -12.98 16.72 23.59
C ALA A 178 -14.38 16.78 24.25
N GLY A 179 -14.75 15.71 24.95
CA GLY A 179 -16.06 15.57 25.62
C GLY A 179 -17.02 14.57 24.97
N GLN A 180 -16.76 14.10 23.74
CA GLN A 180 -17.63 13.15 23.03
C GLN A 180 -17.09 11.71 22.98
N MET A 181 -15.84 11.48 23.41
CA MET A 181 -15.16 10.19 23.29
C MET A 181 -14.33 9.88 24.52
N ASP A 182 -14.42 8.62 24.96
CA ASP A 182 -13.56 8.07 26.00
C ASP A 182 -12.09 8.02 25.56
N GLY A 183 -11.16 8.10 26.52
CA GLY A 183 -9.71 8.12 26.27
C GLY A 183 -9.21 6.88 25.51
N PHE A 184 -9.81 5.72 25.75
CA PHE A 184 -9.47 4.49 25.02
C PHE A 184 -9.92 4.53 23.56
N ASN A 185 -11.17 4.92 23.30
CA ASN A 185 -11.70 5.06 21.94
C ASN A 185 -10.89 6.08 21.13
N ARG A 186 -10.48 7.17 21.79
CA ARG A 186 -9.61 8.19 21.22
C ARG A 186 -8.27 7.60 20.75
N PHE A 187 -7.61 6.81 21.59
CA PHE A 187 -6.35 6.15 21.24
C PHE A 187 -6.52 5.19 20.04
N VAL A 188 -7.55 4.35 20.06
CA VAL A 188 -7.83 3.40 18.96
C VAL A 188 -8.06 4.14 17.64
N ASN A 189 -8.77 5.26 17.67
CA ASN A 189 -8.98 6.09 16.48
C ASN A 189 -7.68 6.72 15.96
N THR A 190 -6.81 7.19 16.85
CA THR A 190 -5.48 7.70 16.45
C THR A 190 -4.65 6.61 15.79
N VAL A 191 -4.66 5.40 16.35
CA VAL A 191 -3.99 4.23 15.76
C VAL A 191 -4.59 3.90 14.40
N PHE A 192 -5.92 3.96 14.26
CA PHE A 192 -6.59 3.73 12.99
C PHE A 192 -6.17 4.76 11.93
N MET A 193 -6.14 6.04 12.28
CA MET A 193 -5.65 7.11 11.42
C MET A 193 -4.15 7.00 11.07
N ALA A 194 -3.34 6.36 11.90
CA ALA A 194 -1.94 6.06 11.59
C ALA A 194 -1.80 4.90 10.59
N ILE A 195 -2.77 3.97 10.55
CA ILE A 195 -2.76 2.80 9.68
C ILE A 195 -3.35 3.13 8.31
N THR A 196 -4.53 3.76 8.28
CA THR A 196 -5.34 3.91 7.06
C THR A 196 -4.62 4.61 5.90
N PRO A 197 -3.88 5.72 6.10
CA PRO A 197 -3.23 6.44 5.00
C PRO A 197 -2.28 5.57 4.18
N ARG A 198 -1.79 4.46 4.74
CA ARG A 198 -0.97 3.47 4.03
C ARG A 198 -1.85 2.49 3.25
N THR A 199 -2.57 3.02 2.27
CA THR A 199 -3.34 2.30 1.24
C THR A 199 -4.72 1.75 1.62
N ALA A 200 -5.29 2.02 2.80
CA ALA A 200 -6.51 1.34 3.24
C ALA A 200 -7.83 2.05 2.92
N GLY A 201 -7.84 3.39 2.87
CA GLY A 201 -8.97 4.22 2.43
C GLY A 201 -10.13 4.41 3.39
N LEU A 202 -10.27 3.54 4.39
CA LEU A 202 -11.34 3.63 5.38
C LEU A 202 -11.08 4.74 6.40
N THR A 203 -11.85 5.82 6.33
CA THR A 203 -11.78 6.95 7.26
C THR A 203 -12.77 6.83 8.41
N THR A 204 -12.36 7.24 9.61
CA THR A 204 -13.27 7.50 10.73
C THR A 204 -13.59 8.98 10.81
N PHE A 205 -12.60 9.87 10.63
CA PHE A 205 -12.77 11.33 10.64
C PHE A 205 -12.63 11.94 9.24
N SER A 206 -13.19 13.12 9.06
CA SER A 206 -12.96 13.89 7.84
C SER A 206 -11.55 14.45 7.84
N TYR A 207 -10.78 14.17 6.78
CA TYR A 207 -9.43 14.70 6.62
C TYR A 207 -9.42 16.21 6.36
N THR A 208 -10.55 16.79 5.94
CA THR A 208 -10.69 18.25 5.77
C THR A 208 -10.60 19.05 7.07
N GLN A 209 -10.75 18.40 8.23
CA GLN A 209 -10.72 19.02 9.55
C GLN A 209 -9.37 18.82 10.26
N LEU A 210 -8.40 18.20 9.61
CA LEU A 210 -7.07 18.03 10.17
C LEU A 210 -6.27 19.32 10.10
N SER A 211 -5.32 19.46 11.01
CA SER A 211 -4.32 20.52 10.95
C SER A 211 -3.51 20.45 9.64
N ALA A 212 -2.99 21.58 9.16
CA ALA A 212 -2.15 21.61 7.95
C ALA A 212 -0.93 20.68 8.05
N ALA A 213 -0.32 20.58 9.25
CA ALA A 213 0.75 19.65 9.52
C ALA A 213 0.27 18.18 9.51
N GLY A 214 -0.94 17.89 10.00
CA GLY A 214 -1.55 16.56 9.95
C GLY A 214 -1.86 16.13 8.51
N LEU A 215 -2.36 17.04 7.68
CA LEU A 215 -2.56 16.83 6.24
C LEU A 215 -1.22 16.55 5.53
N ALA A 216 -0.21 17.40 5.73
CA ALA A 216 1.11 17.21 5.13
C ALA A 216 1.75 15.86 5.53
N PHE A 217 1.63 15.48 6.79
CA PHE A 217 2.10 14.18 7.26
C PHE A 217 1.31 13.01 6.65
N THR A 218 -0.01 13.17 6.51
CA THR A 218 -0.86 12.17 5.85
C THR A 218 -0.41 11.96 4.40
N VAL A 219 -0.13 13.04 3.64
CA VAL A 219 0.39 12.96 2.27
C VAL A 219 1.70 12.16 2.23
N LEU A 220 2.61 12.39 3.17
CA LEU A 220 3.85 11.62 3.26
C LEU A 220 3.58 10.13 3.52
N LEU A 221 2.65 9.81 4.42
CA LEU A 221 2.27 8.42 4.68
C LEU A 221 1.61 7.76 3.48
N MET A 222 0.79 8.48 2.70
CA MET A 222 0.14 7.95 1.51
C MET A 222 1.12 7.58 0.40
N PHE A 223 2.21 8.34 0.29
CA PHE A 223 3.29 8.03 -0.64
C PHE A 223 3.99 6.71 -0.27
N ILE A 224 4.10 6.41 1.03
CA ILE A 224 4.71 5.20 1.57
C ILE A 224 3.65 4.10 1.73
N GLY A 225 3.61 3.19 0.76
CA GLY A 225 2.72 2.04 0.79
C GLY A 225 3.21 0.88 1.66
N GLY A 226 2.64 -0.30 1.39
CA GLY A 226 2.96 -1.53 2.09
C GLY A 226 4.25 -2.20 1.60
N THR A 227 4.37 -3.49 1.86
CA THR A 227 5.55 -4.28 1.51
C THR A 227 5.48 -4.83 0.07
N PRO A 228 6.60 -5.22 -0.55
CA PRO A 228 6.57 -5.87 -1.86
C PRO A 228 5.74 -7.17 -1.84
N GLY A 229 4.95 -7.40 -2.89
CA GLY A 229 4.06 -8.57 -2.98
C GLY A 229 2.86 -8.54 -2.03
N SER A 230 2.49 -7.36 -1.52
CA SER A 230 1.28 -7.11 -0.72
C SER A 230 0.13 -6.53 -1.57
N THR A 231 -1.01 -6.33 -0.92
CA THR A 231 -2.19 -5.69 -1.52
C THR A 231 -2.08 -4.17 -1.56
N ALA A 232 -0.98 -3.55 -1.13
CA ALA A 232 -0.81 -2.10 -1.10
C ALA A 232 -0.17 -1.55 -2.40
N GLY A 233 -0.58 -0.38 -2.88
CA GLY A 233 0.10 0.37 -3.95
C GLY A 233 1.22 1.29 -3.45
N GLY A 234 1.66 2.24 -4.28
CA GLY A 234 2.63 3.27 -3.94
C GLY A 234 4.09 2.80 -3.81
N ILE A 235 4.94 3.65 -3.23
CA ILE A 235 6.34 3.29 -2.96
C ILE A 235 6.42 2.34 -1.77
N LYS A 236 7.05 1.19 -1.97
CA LYS A 236 7.11 0.15 -0.95
C LYS A 236 7.92 0.59 0.28
N ILE A 237 7.49 0.14 1.45
CA ILE A 237 8.16 0.46 2.72
C ILE A 237 9.62 0.00 2.77
N THR A 238 9.96 -1.09 2.09
CA THR A 238 11.32 -1.60 1.97
C THR A 238 12.21 -0.67 1.15
N THR A 239 11.66 0.02 0.13
CA THR A 239 12.38 1.01 -0.67
C THR A 239 12.79 2.19 0.20
N VAL A 240 11.84 2.73 0.98
CA VAL A 240 12.08 3.82 1.92
C VAL A 240 13.07 3.39 3.00
N GLY A 241 12.87 2.21 3.59
CA GLY A 241 13.76 1.68 4.62
C GLY A 241 15.19 1.47 4.13
N LEU A 242 15.37 0.96 2.91
CA LEU A 242 16.68 0.78 2.29
C LEU A 242 17.39 2.12 2.09
N LEU A 243 16.69 3.11 1.53
CA LEU A 243 17.26 4.44 1.29
C LEU A 243 17.58 5.15 2.62
N ALA A 244 16.71 5.06 3.63
CA ALA A 244 16.97 5.64 4.94
C ALA A 244 18.21 5.02 5.60
N LEU A 245 18.35 3.69 5.56
CA LEU A 245 19.54 3.00 6.07
C LEU A 245 20.79 3.35 5.27
N GLN A 246 20.67 3.50 3.95
CA GLN A 246 21.77 3.92 3.09
C GLN A 246 22.25 5.33 3.45
N THR A 247 21.33 6.28 3.58
CA THR A 247 21.65 7.66 3.97
C THR A 247 22.32 7.68 5.34
N LEU A 248 21.81 6.93 6.32
CA LEU A 248 22.42 6.83 7.65
C LEU A 248 23.80 6.18 7.62
N ALA A 249 24.03 5.19 6.76
CA ALA A 249 25.34 4.57 6.58
C ALA A 249 26.34 5.55 5.97
N THR A 250 25.95 6.28 4.92
CA THR A 250 26.76 7.33 4.27
C THR A 250 27.11 8.44 5.26
N LEU A 251 26.14 8.96 6.03
CA LEU A 251 26.38 10.00 7.04
C LEU A 251 27.31 9.54 8.17
N ARG A 252 27.39 8.24 8.43
CA ARG A 252 28.33 7.63 9.39
C ARG A 252 29.68 7.25 8.77
N GLY A 253 29.92 7.59 7.51
CA GLY A 253 31.14 7.23 6.78
C GLY A 253 31.30 5.73 6.49
N ARG A 254 30.22 4.95 6.56
CA ARG A 254 30.26 3.50 6.26
C ARG A 254 30.09 3.28 4.76
N ARG A 255 31.00 2.50 4.16
CA ARG A 255 30.94 2.13 2.73
C ARG A 255 29.75 1.24 2.39
N ASP A 256 29.36 0.37 3.32
CA ASP A 256 28.35 -0.65 3.10
C ASP A 256 27.17 -0.49 4.05
N THR A 257 25.97 -0.45 3.46
CA THR A 257 24.72 -0.49 4.22
C THR A 257 24.45 -1.92 4.62
N THR A 258 24.32 -2.12 5.93
CA THR A 258 24.11 -3.44 6.52
C THR A 258 22.89 -3.45 7.42
N LEU A 259 22.16 -4.55 7.40
CA LEU A 259 21.06 -4.83 8.32
C LEU A 259 21.20 -6.28 8.79
N ALA A 260 21.11 -6.49 10.11
CA ALA A 260 21.23 -7.82 10.71
C ALA A 260 22.46 -8.60 10.24
N HIS A 261 23.62 -7.92 10.20
CA HIS A 261 24.91 -8.48 9.78
C HIS A 261 24.95 -8.94 8.31
N ARG A 262 24.05 -8.46 7.47
CA ARG A 262 24.00 -8.74 6.02
C ARG A 262 24.04 -7.43 5.24
N ARG A 263 24.72 -7.42 4.09
CA ARG A 263 24.90 -6.25 3.23
C ARG A 263 23.83 -6.20 2.13
N PHE A 264 23.39 -4.99 1.77
CA PHE A 264 22.55 -4.78 0.60
C PHE A 264 23.38 -4.69 -0.68
N ALA A 265 22.90 -5.29 -1.78
CA ALA A 265 23.49 -5.10 -3.09
C ALA A 265 23.29 -3.65 -3.56
N GLN A 266 24.34 -3.04 -4.14
CA GLN A 266 24.29 -1.67 -4.64
C GLN A 266 23.22 -1.47 -5.73
N GLU A 267 22.99 -2.48 -6.55
CA GLU A 267 21.92 -2.49 -7.56
C GLU A 267 20.54 -2.25 -6.93
N ASN A 268 20.28 -2.77 -5.73
CA ASN A 268 19.01 -2.55 -5.05
C ASN A 268 18.86 -1.11 -4.56
N VAL A 269 19.97 -0.47 -4.16
CA VAL A 269 19.98 0.94 -3.73
C VAL A 269 19.71 1.84 -4.93
N PHE A 270 20.39 1.63 -6.06
CA PHE A 270 20.13 2.39 -7.28
C PHE A 270 18.70 2.20 -7.77
N ARG A 271 18.19 0.96 -7.79
CA ARG A 271 16.78 0.69 -8.15
C ARG A 271 15.81 1.43 -7.23
N ALA A 272 16.07 1.44 -5.92
CA ALA A 272 15.23 2.16 -4.97
C ALA A 272 15.24 3.68 -5.22
N LEU A 273 16.41 4.25 -5.49
CA LEU A 273 16.57 5.66 -5.81
C LEU A 273 15.84 6.03 -7.11
N THR A 274 16.02 5.24 -8.16
CA THR A 274 15.30 5.43 -9.44
C THR A 274 13.79 5.39 -9.25
N LEU A 275 13.27 4.45 -8.47
CA LEU A 275 11.83 4.37 -8.18
C LEU A 275 11.30 5.64 -7.52
N VAL A 276 11.97 6.10 -6.47
CA VAL A 276 11.54 7.30 -5.74
C VAL A 276 11.62 8.53 -6.64
N PHE A 277 12.73 8.70 -7.37
CA PHE A 277 12.91 9.84 -8.26
C PHE A 277 11.84 9.89 -9.35
N ILE A 278 11.59 8.80 -10.06
CA ILE A 278 10.57 8.74 -11.12
C ILE A 278 9.17 8.97 -10.53
N SER A 279 8.87 8.44 -9.34
CA SER A 279 7.59 8.69 -8.66
C SER A 279 7.38 10.17 -8.40
N LEU A 280 8.42 10.88 -7.93
CA LEU A 280 8.37 12.30 -7.64
C LEU A 280 8.20 13.14 -8.91
N VAL A 281 8.85 12.74 -10.01
CA VAL A 281 8.67 13.42 -11.32
C VAL A 281 7.23 13.24 -11.83
N ILE A 282 6.70 12.02 -11.80
CA ILE A 282 5.31 11.73 -12.24
C ILE A 282 4.31 12.49 -11.36
N LEU A 283 4.48 12.44 -10.04
CA LEU A 283 3.59 13.15 -9.11
C LEU A 283 3.66 14.66 -9.30
N SER A 284 4.86 15.24 -9.39
CA SER A 284 5.03 16.68 -9.62
C SER A 284 4.35 17.12 -10.92
N GLY A 285 4.54 16.37 -12.01
CA GLY A 285 3.90 16.66 -13.29
C GLY A 285 2.37 16.54 -13.22
N ALA A 286 1.84 15.52 -12.54
CA ALA A 286 0.41 15.36 -12.36
C ALA A 286 -0.22 16.44 -11.48
N ILE A 287 0.45 16.83 -10.39
CA ILE A 287 0.03 17.93 -9.52
C ILE A 287 0.00 19.24 -10.30
N PHE A 288 1.02 19.53 -11.10
CA PHE A 288 1.06 20.71 -11.97
C PHE A 288 -0.13 20.73 -12.95
N LEU A 289 -0.38 19.63 -13.66
CA LEU A 289 -1.51 19.56 -14.60
C LEU A 289 -2.87 19.69 -13.89
N LEU A 290 -3.04 19.07 -12.73
CA LEU A 290 -4.27 19.18 -11.95
C LEU A 290 -4.47 20.59 -11.39
N ALA A 291 -3.40 21.26 -10.96
CA ALA A 291 -3.44 22.63 -10.45
C ALA A 291 -3.91 23.64 -11.51
N GLU A 292 -3.51 23.45 -12.77
CA GLU A 292 -3.87 24.36 -13.86
C GLU A 292 -5.24 24.06 -14.48
N THR A 293 -5.66 22.79 -14.50
CA THR A 293 -6.84 22.36 -15.29
C THR A 293 -8.14 22.19 -14.51
N GLN A 294 -8.08 22.17 -13.17
CA GLN A 294 -9.23 21.87 -12.33
C GLN A 294 -9.83 23.13 -11.69
N PRO A 295 -11.16 23.15 -11.47
CA PRO A 295 -11.80 24.21 -10.71
C PRO A 295 -11.40 24.06 -9.23
N LEU A 296 -10.57 24.97 -8.75
CA LEU A 296 -9.98 24.90 -7.41
C LEU A 296 -10.54 25.98 -6.49
N PRO A 297 -10.70 25.69 -5.19
CA PRO A 297 -11.02 26.71 -4.20
C PRO A 297 -9.93 27.78 -4.13
N SER A 298 -10.29 29.02 -3.81
CA SER A 298 -9.33 30.13 -3.72
C SER A 298 -8.31 29.97 -2.59
N HIS A 299 -8.59 29.13 -1.60
CA HIS A 299 -7.70 28.81 -0.48
C HIS A 299 -7.34 27.30 -0.50
N ASP A 300 -6.11 26.99 -0.11
CA ASP A 300 -5.58 25.62 0.05
C ASP A 300 -5.59 24.73 -1.21
N ALA A 301 -5.79 25.31 -2.39
CA ALA A 301 -5.84 24.60 -3.68
C ALA A 301 -4.70 23.59 -3.87
N LEU A 302 -3.45 24.03 -3.64
CA LEU A 302 -2.27 23.18 -3.82
C LEU A 302 -2.26 22.00 -2.84
N ALA A 303 -2.65 22.23 -1.58
CA ALA A 303 -2.68 21.18 -0.56
C ALA A 303 -3.74 20.12 -0.92
N LEU A 304 -4.92 20.56 -1.35
CA LEU A 304 -6.01 19.67 -1.76
C LEU A 304 -5.67 18.86 -3.02
N VAL A 305 -5.09 19.50 -4.04
CA VAL A 305 -4.64 18.80 -5.27
C VAL A 305 -3.54 17.80 -4.97
N THR A 306 -2.56 18.20 -4.17
CA THR A 306 -1.47 17.32 -3.75
C THR A 306 -2.01 16.11 -2.99
N PHE A 307 -2.99 16.33 -2.10
CA PHE A 307 -3.64 15.26 -1.36
C PHE A 307 -4.34 14.25 -2.29
N GLU A 308 -5.14 14.71 -3.25
CA GLU A 308 -5.83 13.83 -4.21
C GLU A 308 -4.85 13.11 -5.14
N ALA A 309 -3.82 13.79 -5.65
CA ALA A 309 -2.83 13.20 -6.54
C ALA A 309 -1.99 12.12 -5.84
N VAL A 310 -1.53 12.40 -4.61
CA VAL A 310 -0.76 11.43 -3.82
C VAL A 310 -1.63 10.29 -3.30
N SER A 311 -2.90 10.56 -2.95
CA SER A 311 -3.88 9.51 -2.63
C SER A 311 -4.12 8.57 -3.82
N ALA A 312 -4.31 9.12 -5.02
CA ALA A 312 -4.46 8.33 -6.24
C ALA A 312 -3.22 7.48 -6.53
N PHE A 313 -2.03 8.07 -6.50
CA PHE A 313 -0.77 7.35 -6.71
C PHE A 313 -0.49 6.29 -5.63
N GLY A 314 -0.76 6.60 -4.36
CA GLY A 314 -0.65 5.65 -3.27
C GLY A 314 -1.75 4.58 -3.30
N THR A 315 -2.78 4.74 -4.15
CA THR A 315 -4.02 3.95 -4.14
C THR A 315 -4.65 3.91 -2.75
N THR A 316 -4.62 5.04 -2.05
CA THR A 316 -5.04 5.10 -0.66
C THR A 316 -6.52 5.25 -0.50
N GLY A 317 -7.22 5.83 -1.47
CA GLY A 317 -8.68 5.91 -1.47
C GLY A 317 -9.25 6.94 -0.49
N ILE A 318 -8.40 7.62 0.29
CA ILE A 318 -8.82 8.73 1.14
C ILE A 318 -8.91 9.98 0.26
N SER A 319 -10.02 10.70 0.36
CA SER A 319 -10.27 11.93 -0.39
C SER A 319 -10.71 13.05 0.55
N VAL A 320 -10.40 14.28 0.16
CA VAL A 320 -10.90 15.51 0.81
C VAL A 320 -12.20 16.00 0.12
N GLY A 321 -12.77 15.20 -0.79
CA GLY A 321 -14.02 15.46 -1.51
C GLY A 321 -13.83 16.08 -2.89
N MET A 322 -12.59 16.44 -3.26
CA MET A 322 -12.29 17.17 -4.49
C MET A 322 -12.38 16.30 -5.75
N ALA A 323 -12.04 15.01 -5.65
CA ALA A 323 -12.04 14.09 -6.79
C ALA A 323 -13.40 14.02 -7.53
N SER A 324 -14.51 14.20 -6.82
CA SER A 324 -15.85 14.20 -7.40
C SER A 324 -16.09 15.39 -8.35
N GLN A 325 -15.47 16.53 -8.04
CA GLN A 325 -15.63 17.82 -8.72
C GLN A 325 -14.68 17.99 -9.90
N PHE A 326 -13.71 17.09 -10.08
CA PHE A 326 -12.77 17.16 -11.18
C PHE A 326 -13.45 16.94 -12.54
N ASN A 327 -12.97 17.71 -13.52
CA ASN A 327 -13.31 17.59 -14.92
C ASN A 327 -12.83 16.24 -15.49
N PHE A 328 -13.27 15.92 -16.70
CA PHE A 328 -12.91 14.67 -17.38
C PHE A 328 -11.39 14.42 -17.41
N LEU A 329 -10.61 15.44 -17.76
CA LEU A 329 -9.15 15.37 -17.81
C LEU A 329 -8.54 15.08 -16.43
N GLY A 330 -9.03 15.71 -15.37
CA GLY A 330 -8.55 15.46 -14.01
C GLY A 330 -8.84 14.04 -13.55
N LYS A 331 -10.04 13.52 -13.87
CA LYS A 331 -10.39 12.11 -13.61
C LYS A 331 -9.50 11.14 -14.38
N MET A 332 -9.14 11.44 -15.63
CA MET A 332 -8.19 10.62 -16.40
C MET A 332 -6.79 10.61 -15.76
N ILE A 333 -6.31 11.77 -15.29
CA ILE A 333 -5.02 11.85 -14.56
C ILE A 333 -5.06 10.98 -13.30
N LEU A 334 -6.11 11.06 -12.49
CA LEU A 334 -6.24 10.22 -11.29
C LEU A 334 -6.28 8.73 -11.63
N ILE A 335 -6.97 8.32 -12.69
CA ILE A 335 -7.00 6.92 -13.15
C ILE A 335 -5.60 6.44 -13.53
N VAL A 336 -4.83 7.24 -14.28
CA VAL A 336 -3.45 6.91 -14.65
C VAL A 336 -2.56 6.82 -13.41
N LEU A 337 -2.68 7.75 -12.46
CA LEU A 337 -1.94 7.70 -11.20
C LEU A 337 -2.27 6.44 -10.38
N MET A 338 -3.55 6.08 -10.26
CA MET A 338 -3.97 4.85 -9.57
C MET A 338 -3.40 3.60 -10.25
N PHE A 339 -3.41 3.57 -11.59
CA PHE A 339 -2.86 2.45 -12.34
C PHE A 339 -1.34 2.31 -12.13
N ILE A 340 -0.58 3.40 -12.29
CA ILE A 340 0.87 3.42 -12.08
C ILE A 340 1.21 3.04 -10.63
N GLY A 341 0.47 3.61 -9.68
CA GLY A 341 0.60 3.34 -8.25
C GLY A 341 0.38 1.88 -7.87
N ARG A 342 -0.61 1.23 -8.50
CA ARG A 342 -0.96 -0.17 -8.23
C ARG A 342 -0.02 -1.15 -8.91
N VAL A 343 0.19 -0.98 -10.21
CA VAL A 343 0.96 -1.90 -11.07
C VAL A 343 2.46 -1.79 -10.80
N GLY A 344 2.91 -0.61 -10.37
CA GLY A 344 4.30 -0.30 -10.08
C GLY A 344 5.03 0.27 -11.29
N ILE A 345 5.86 1.27 -11.04
CA ILE A 345 6.55 2.06 -12.07
C ILE A 345 7.42 1.19 -12.98
N TYR A 346 8.17 0.22 -12.44
CA TYR A 346 9.04 -0.63 -13.27
C TYR A 346 8.26 -1.45 -14.29
N THR A 347 7.12 -2.02 -13.89
CA THR A 347 6.28 -2.82 -14.79
C THR A 347 5.73 -1.95 -15.91
N VAL A 348 5.26 -0.75 -15.56
CA VAL A 348 4.79 0.25 -16.55
C VAL A 348 5.93 0.65 -17.49
N MET A 349 7.11 0.97 -16.95
CA MET A 349 8.26 1.38 -17.76
C MET A 349 8.74 0.28 -18.69
N PHE A 350 8.89 -0.96 -18.19
CA PHE A 350 9.35 -2.07 -19.01
C PHE A 350 8.34 -2.40 -20.12
N SER A 351 7.04 -2.33 -19.82
CA SER A 351 5.98 -2.60 -20.80
C SER A 351 5.84 -1.52 -21.86
N ILE A 352 6.03 -0.24 -21.51
CA ILE A 352 5.82 0.88 -22.44
C ILE A 352 7.11 1.19 -23.21
N PHE A 353 8.25 1.27 -22.51
CA PHE A 353 9.51 1.69 -23.12
C PHE A 353 10.33 0.52 -23.68
N ASN A 354 9.86 -0.72 -23.53
CA ASN A 354 10.54 -1.94 -23.98
C ASN A 354 12.04 -1.91 -23.64
N ALA A 355 12.35 -1.43 -22.43
CA ALA A 355 13.70 -1.12 -21.99
C ALA A 355 14.46 -2.42 -21.73
N GLN A 356 14.89 -3.09 -22.81
CA GLN A 356 15.81 -4.20 -22.72
C GLN A 356 17.14 -3.65 -22.20
N PRO A 357 17.68 -4.21 -21.09
CA PRO A 357 18.99 -3.81 -20.63
C PRO A 357 20.02 -4.20 -21.69
N HIS A 358 20.41 -3.24 -22.53
CA HIS A 358 21.59 -3.37 -23.35
C HIS A 358 22.78 -3.46 -22.40
N ARG A 359 23.28 -4.68 -22.17
CA ARG A 359 24.54 -4.90 -21.47
C ARG A 359 25.64 -4.36 -22.36
N GLN A 360 26.03 -3.10 -22.12
CA GLN A 360 27.20 -2.53 -22.76
C GLN A 360 28.44 -3.31 -22.31
N THR A 361 29.16 -3.89 -23.27
CA THR A 361 30.38 -4.69 -23.04
C THR A 361 31.61 -3.82 -22.78
N TYR A 362 31.49 -2.50 -22.91
CA TYR A 362 32.55 -1.53 -22.70
C TYR A 362 32.12 -0.49 -21.66
N ARG A 363 33.09 0.14 -20.99
CA ARG A 363 32.86 1.21 -20.00
C ARG A 363 33.58 2.48 -20.45
N TYR A 364 32.93 3.62 -20.26
CA TYR A 364 33.54 4.93 -20.45
C TYR A 364 34.47 5.27 -19.27
N PRO A 365 35.47 6.16 -19.47
CA PRO A 365 36.31 6.63 -18.38
C PRO A 365 35.48 7.34 -17.30
N GLU A 366 35.88 7.16 -16.04
CA GLU A 366 35.21 7.81 -14.91
C GLU A 366 35.65 9.26 -14.79
N GLU A 367 34.72 10.20 -14.92
CA GLU A 367 34.92 11.61 -14.60
C GLU A 367 34.22 11.98 -13.30
N ARG A 368 34.90 12.81 -12.50
CA ARG A 368 34.34 13.30 -11.23
C ARG A 368 33.59 14.58 -11.50
N VAL A 369 32.28 14.54 -11.30
CA VAL A 369 31.44 15.74 -11.25
C VAL A 369 31.34 16.17 -9.79
N LEU A 370 31.56 17.46 -9.54
CA LEU A 370 31.32 18.05 -8.22
C LEU A 370 29.82 18.00 -7.91
N ILE A 371 29.49 17.29 -6.83
CA ILE A 371 28.15 17.23 -6.25
C ILE A 371 28.32 17.74 -4.82
N GLY A 372 27.43 18.64 -4.38
CA GLY A 372 27.53 19.40 -3.12
C GLY A 372 27.56 18.56 -1.86
#